data_AF-A0A0F2Q517-F1
#
_entry.id   AF-A0A0F2Q517-F1
#
_cell.length_a   1.000
_cell.length_b   1.000
_cell.length_c   1.000
_cell.angle_alpha   90.00
_cell.angle_beta   90.00
_cell.angle_gamma   90.00
#
_symmetry.space_group_name_H-M   'P 1'
#
loop_
_entity.id
_entity.type
_entity.pdbx_description
1 polymer ?
#
loop_
_entity_poly.entity_id
_entity_poly.type
_entity_poly.pdbx_seq_one_letter_code
_entity_poly.pdbx_strand_id
1 'polypeptide(L)'
;MPKRLAARPDPQPLTDEEHADHVAKVVRIAIRSAKRRGVRLESVLSIPRGWLLDLCDQGDPTCIVVRDWLQGNRKHLPKDLEDTATRWTSGTWGDAS
;
A
#
# COMPACT_ATOMS: atom_id res chain seq x y z
N MET A 1 9.80 -28.26 43.45
CA MET A 1 8.83 -27.22 43.02
C MET A 1 9.08 -26.89 41.56
N PRO A 2 8.28 -27.34 40.59
CA PRO A 2 8.50 -26.97 39.19
C PRO A 2 8.03 -25.52 38.95
N LYS A 3 8.89 -24.70 38.35
CA LYS A 3 8.56 -23.34 37.90
C LYS A 3 7.50 -23.44 36.80
N ARG A 4 6.33 -22.85 37.04
CA ARG A 4 5.34 -22.58 35.97
C ARG A 4 5.99 -21.64 34.96
N LEU A 5 6.23 -22.13 33.75
CA LEU A 5 6.50 -21.29 32.60
C LEU A 5 5.22 -20.49 32.34
N ALA A 6 5.28 -19.17 32.53
CA ALA A 6 4.17 -18.29 32.19
C ALA A 6 3.81 -18.51 30.72
N ALA A 7 2.53 -18.76 30.44
CA ALA A 7 2.02 -18.85 29.09
C ALA A 7 2.40 -17.58 28.34
N ARG A 8 2.97 -17.73 27.13
CA ARG A 8 3.22 -16.59 26.25
C ARG A 8 1.86 -15.93 25.99
N PRO A 9 1.72 -14.60 26.15
CA PRO A 9 0.48 -13.94 25.78
C PRO A 9 0.21 -14.24 24.31
N ASP A 10 -1.01 -14.69 24.01
CA ASP A 10 -1.46 -14.87 22.63
C ASP A 10 -1.28 -13.55 21.88
N PRO A 11 -0.83 -13.57 20.61
CA PRO A 11 -0.68 -12.36 19.81
C PRO A 11 -2.03 -11.64 19.79
N GLN A 12 -2.08 -10.47 20.43
CA GLN A 12 -3.29 -9.67 20.45
C GLN A 12 -3.61 -9.24 19.02
N PRO A 13 -4.88 -9.34 18.58
CA PRO A 13 -5.27 -8.76 17.30
C PRO A 13 -4.95 -7.26 17.30
N LEU A 14 -4.37 -6.76 16.20
CA LEU A 14 -4.07 -5.34 16.05
C LEU A 14 -5.33 -4.51 16.29
N THR A 15 -5.17 -3.37 16.95
CA THR A 15 -6.23 -2.38 17.04
C THR A 15 -6.51 -1.78 15.66
N ASP A 16 -7.73 -1.27 15.45
CA ASP A 16 -8.11 -0.62 14.17
C ASP A 16 -7.16 0.54 13.81
N GLU A 17 -6.62 1.25 14.81
CA GLU A 17 -5.66 2.34 14.64
C GLU A 17 -4.30 1.83 14.15
N GLU A 18 -3.77 0.76 14.77
CA GLU A 18 -2.53 0.13 14.32
C GLU A 18 -2.67 -0.44 12.89
N HIS A 19 -3.84 -1.00 12.56
CA HIS A 19 -4.14 -1.46 11.20
C HIS A 19 -4.13 -0.29 10.21
N ALA A 20 -4.82 0.82 10.54
CA ALA A 20 -4.85 2.01 9.70
C ALA A 20 -3.44 2.60 9.47
N ASP A 21 -2.61 2.66 10.51
CA ASP A 21 -1.22 3.10 10.42
C ASP A 21 -0.37 2.19 9.54
N HIS A 22 -0.56 0.88 9.67
CA HIS A 22 0.12 -0.11 8.84
C HIS A 22 -0.25 0.06 7.36
N VAL A 23 -1.55 0.15 7.05
CA VAL A 23 -2.07 0.41 5.70
C VAL A 23 -1.49 1.71 5.13
N ALA A 24 -1.55 2.81 5.88
CA ALA A 24 -1.04 4.11 5.44
C ALA A 24 0.46 4.07 5.12
N LYS A 25 1.25 3.34 5.92
CA LYS A 25 2.68 3.15 5.68
C LYS A 25 2.93 2.37 4.39
N VAL A 26 2.24 1.25 4.18
CA VAL A 26 2.40 0.40 2.99
C VAL A 26 2.02 1.17 1.73
N VAL A 27 0.87 1.84 1.73
CA VAL A 27 0.38 2.66 0.60
C VAL A 27 1.36 3.78 0.27
N ARG A 28 1.88 4.50 1.27
CA ARG A 28 2.86 5.58 1.06
C ARG A 28 4.14 5.07 0.40
N ILE A 29 4.59 3.86 0.76
CA ILE A 29 5.76 3.25 0.14
C ILE A 29 5.44 2.85 -1.30
N ALA A 30 4.32 2.19 -1.55
CA ALA A 30 3.89 1.76 -2.88
C ALA A 30 3.79 2.93 -3.87
N ILE A 31 3.12 4.03 -3.46
CA ILE A 31 3.01 5.26 -4.27
C ILE A 31 4.38 5.86 -4.55
N ARG A 32 5.27 5.93 -3.54
CA ARG A 32 6.62 6.48 -3.74
C ARG A 32 7.47 5.62 -4.66
N SER A 33 7.36 4.29 -4.55
CA SER A 33 7.99 3.34 -5.46
C SER A 33 7.50 3.55 -6.89
N ALA A 34 6.19 3.65 -7.09
CA ALA A 34 5.59 3.90 -8.39
C ALA A 34 6.06 5.23 -9.00
N LYS A 35 6.15 6.29 -8.18
CA LYS A 35 6.68 7.61 -8.60
C LYS A 35 8.14 7.57 -9.02
N ARG A 36 8.98 6.75 -8.36
CA ARG A 36 10.43 6.72 -8.62
C ARG A 36 10.86 5.70 -9.66
N ARG A 37 10.10 4.62 -9.84
CA ARG A 37 10.51 3.43 -10.61
C ARG A 37 9.49 3.01 -11.67
N GLY A 38 8.32 3.66 -11.72
CA GLY A 38 7.23 3.37 -12.67
C GLY A 38 6.04 2.66 -12.03
N VAL A 39 4.84 2.87 -12.58
CA VAL A 39 3.57 2.32 -12.07
C VAL A 39 3.44 0.85 -12.45
N ARG A 40 4.11 -0.02 -11.68
CA ARG A 40 4.11 -1.47 -11.80
C ARG A 40 4.23 -2.09 -10.42
N LEU A 41 3.61 -3.25 -10.18
CA LEU A 41 3.73 -3.94 -8.89
C LEU A 41 5.19 -4.33 -8.60
N GLU A 42 5.97 -4.63 -9.65
CA GLU A 42 7.39 -4.98 -9.59
C GLU A 42 8.28 -3.80 -9.17
N SER A 43 7.79 -2.57 -9.31
CA SER A 43 8.50 -1.35 -8.86
C SER A 43 8.49 -1.17 -7.34
N VAL A 44 7.58 -1.86 -6.63
CA VAL A 44 7.48 -1.82 -5.17
C VAL A 44 8.59 -2.67 -4.56
N LEU A 45 9.20 -2.18 -3.48
CA LEU A 45 10.21 -2.94 -2.72
C LEU A 45 9.64 -4.29 -2.26
N SER A 46 10.47 -5.34 -2.25
CA SER A 46 10.04 -6.72 -2.01
C SER A 46 9.23 -6.91 -0.72
N ILE A 47 9.73 -6.38 0.40
CA ILE A 47 9.07 -6.49 1.71
C ILE A 47 7.72 -5.72 1.72
N PRO A 48 7.65 -4.42 1.42
CA PRO A 48 6.40 -3.69 1.30
C PRO A 48 5.41 -4.25 0.28
N ARG A 49 5.91 -4.86 -0.80
CA ARG A 49 5.08 -5.56 -1.79
C ARG A 49 4.40 -6.77 -1.17
N GLY A 50 5.11 -7.54 -0.34
CA GLY A 50 4.52 -8.64 0.43
C GLY A 50 3.39 -8.13 1.32
N TRP A 51 3.67 -7.12 2.15
CA TRP A 51 2.66 -6.52 3.03
C TRP A 51 1.44 -5.98 2.28
N LEU A 52 1.65 -5.35 1.11
CA LEU A 52 0.55 -4.88 0.27
C LEU A 52 -0.36 -6.04 -0.17
N LEU A 53 0.23 -7.16 -0.58
CA LEU A 53 -0.52 -8.33 -1.02
C LEU A 53 -1.23 -9.01 0.17
N ASP A 54 -0.55 -9.14 1.31
CA ASP A 54 -1.16 -9.69 2.53
C ASP A 54 -2.38 -8.86 2.97
N LEU A 55 -2.31 -7.52 2.87
CA LEU A 55 -3.43 -6.63 3.16
C LEU A 55 -4.56 -6.75 2.11
N CYS A 56 -4.23 -7.00 0.84
CA CYS A 56 -5.23 -7.29 -0.17
C CYS A 56 -5.96 -8.60 0.14
N ASP A 57 -5.24 -9.65 0.57
CA ASP A 57 -5.81 -10.95 0.92
C ASP A 57 -6.67 -10.88 2.18
N GLN A 58 -6.36 -9.94 3.08
CA GLN A 58 -7.22 -9.58 4.23
C GLN A 58 -8.46 -8.76 3.84
N GLY A 59 -8.56 -8.31 2.59
CA GLY A 59 -9.71 -7.55 2.10
C GLY A 59 -9.63 -6.04 2.34
N ASP A 60 -8.45 -5.49 2.63
CA ASP A 60 -8.30 -4.05 2.80
C ASP A 60 -8.61 -3.30 1.48
N PRO A 61 -9.66 -2.47 1.42
CA PRO A 61 -10.10 -1.85 0.17
C PRO A 61 -9.06 -0.87 -0.37
N THR A 62 -8.29 -0.21 0.49
CA THR A 62 -7.27 0.77 0.08
C THR A 62 -6.13 0.05 -0.65
N CYS A 63 -5.67 -1.07 -0.09
CA CYS A 63 -4.60 -1.86 -0.67
C CYS A 63 -5.01 -2.51 -2.00
N ILE A 64 -6.26 -2.97 -2.12
CA ILE A 64 -6.82 -3.51 -3.36
C ILE A 64 -6.80 -2.45 -4.48
N VAL A 65 -7.26 -1.23 -4.20
CA VAL A 65 -7.24 -0.13 -5.19
C VAL A 65 -5.81 0.18 -5.63
N VAL A 66 -4.86 0.21 -4.70
CA VAL A 66 -3.44 0.46 -5.02
C VAL A 66 -2.85 -0.69 -5.85
N ARG A 67 -3.14 -1.95 -5.53
CA ARG A 67 -2.69 -3.10 -6.31
C ARG A 67 -3.23 -3.03 -7.74
N ASP A 68 -4.53 -2.76 -7.89
CA ASP A 68 -5.18 -2.68 -9.19
C ASP A 68 -4.60 -1.54 -10.04
N TRP A 69 -4.34 -0.38 -9.42
CA TRP A 69 -3.59 0.72 -10.05
C TRP A 69 -2.21 0.28 -10.53
N LEU A 70 -1.44 -0.41 -9.68
CA LEU A 70 -0.09 -0.91 -9.99
C LEU A 70 -0.09 -2.02 -11.06
N GLN A 71 -1.18 -2.76 -11.21
CA GLN A 71 -1.35 -3.76 -12.26
C GLN A 71 -1.82 -3.16 -13.60
N GLY A 72 -1.97 -1.84 -13.67
CA GLY A 72 -2.45 -1.16 -14.88
C GLY A 72 -3.94 -1.31 -15.11
N ASN A 73 -4.70 -1.71 -14.08
CA ASN A 73 -6.14 -1.90 -14.14
C ASN A 73 -6.87 -0.55 -14.04
N ARG A 74 -6.59 0.35 -15.00
CA ARG A 74 -7.07 1.74 -15.03
C ARG A 74 -8.59 1.86 -15.18
N LYS A 75 -9.26 0.81 -15.64
CA LYS A 75 -10.72 0.76 -15.85
C LYS A 75 -11.56 0.94 -14.58
N HIS A 76 -10.97 0.73 -13.40
CA HIS A 76 -11.64 0.90 -12.10
C HIS A 76 -11.10 2.09 -11.31
N LEU A 77 -10.16 2.86 -11.87
CA LEU A 77 -9.74 4.10 -11.25
C LEU A 77 -10.82 5.16 -11.48
N PRO A 78 -11.25 5.90 -10.44
CA PRO A 78 -12.01 7.13 -10.64
C PRO A 78 -11.24 8.03 -11.62
N LYS A 79 -11.94 8.60 -12.61
CA LYS A 79 -11.32 9.45 -13.65
C LYS A 79 -10.47 10.57 -13.05
N ASP A 80 -10.88 11.13 -11.92
CA ASP A 80 -10.13 12.18 -11.21
C ASP A 80 -8.74 11.70 -10.73
N LEU A 81 -8.66 10.42 -10.33
CA LEU A 81 -7.40 9.78 -9.93
C LEU A 81 -6.59 9.34 -11.16
N GLU A 82 -7.26 8.97 -12.25
CA GLU A 82 -6.61 8.69 -13.53
C GLU A 82 -5.99 9.96 -14.13
N ASP A 83 -6.66 11.10 -14.09
CA ASP A 83 -6.16 12.37 -14.60
C ASP A 83 -5.00 12.90 -13.76
N THR A 84 -5.05 12.74 -12.43
CA THR A 84 -3.88 13.01 -11.59
C THR A 84 -2.74 12.04 -11.91
N ALA A 85 -2.99 10.73 -12.01
CA ALA A 85 -1.96 9.76 -12.37
C ALA A 85 -1.34 10.05 -13.76
N THR A 86 -2.14 10.47 -14.73
CA THR A 86 -1.72 10.74 -16.11
C THR A 86 -0.95 12.06 -16.21
N ARG A 87 -1.43 13.12 -15.54
CA ARG A 87 -0.74 14.41 -15.40
C ARG A 87 0.57 14.27 -14.62
N TRP A 88 0.67 13.30 -13.70
CA TRP A 88 1.90 13.00 -12.97
C TRP A 88 2.91 12.19 -13.79
N THR A 89 2.47 11.40 -14.77
CA THR A 89 3.36 10.66 -15.68
C THR A 89 3.86 11.48 -16.87
N SER A 90 3.24 12.61 -17.20
CA SER A 90 3.57 13.44 -18.36
C SER A 90 4.71 14.45 -18.13
N GLY A 91 5.38 14.42 -16.97
CA GLY A 91 6.58 15.23 -16.70
C GLY A 91 6.36 16.75 -16.75
N THR A 92 5.12 17.22 -16.74
CA THR A 92 4.79 18.64 -16.90
C THR A 92 4.91 19.36 -15.55
N TRP A 93 6.14 19.60 -15.13
CA TRP A 93 6.44 20.57 -14.07
C TRP A 93 6.47 21.95 -14.73
N GLY A 94 5.32 22.63 -14.70
CA GLY A 94 5.22 24.06 -14.93
C GLY A 94 5.01 24.74 -13.60
N ASP A 95 6.01 25.49 -13.17
CA ASP A 95 5.97 26.68 -12.31
C ASP A 95 4.69 26.88 -11.48
N ALA A 96 4.80 26.61 -10.17
CA ALA A 96 3.95 27.26 -9.20
C ALA A 96 4.85 28.24 -8.42
N SER A 97 4.51 29.52 -8.59
CA SER A 97 5.20 30.73 -8.13
C SER A 97 5.45 30.81 -6.63
#